data_AF-A0A2V6MHJ0-F1
#
_entry.id   AF-A0A2V6MHJ0-F1
#
_cell.length_a   1.000
_cell.length_b   1.000
_cell.length_c   1.000
_cell.angle_alpha   90.00
_cell.angle_beta   90.00
_cell.angle_gamma   90.00
#
_symmetry.space_group_name_H-M   'P 1'
#
loop_
_entity.id
_entity.type
_entity.pdbx_description
1 polymer ?
#
loop_
_entity_poly.entity_id
_entity_poly.type
_entity_poly.pdbx_seq_one_letter_code
_entity_poly.pdbx_strand_id
1 'polypeptide(L)'
;RAITNPFVTMLAHPTGRLLLKREGYAIDIPAVLEAAAETGTWIELNAAPKRLDLDWRWWPLAKEKGVRCVINPDAHRTARLQDLWFGIGAARKGWLTKEDVVNCLPVTKIEKELKRKRSG
;
A
#
# COMPACT_ATOMS: atom_id res chain seq x y z
N ARG A 1 -13.05 -3.87 10.47
CA ARG A 1 -13.66 -5.19 10.12
C ARG A 1 -13.20 -5.74 8.77
N ALA A 2 -12.88 -4.94 7.75
CA ALA A 2 -12.35 -5.48 6.47
C ALA A 2 -10.92 -6.07 6.61
N ILE A 3 -10.00 -5.30 7.20
CA ILE A 3 -8.58 -5.71 7.38
C ILE A 3 -8.41 -6.99 8.21
N THR A 4 -9.33 -7.28 9.14
CA THR A 4 -9.25 -8.44 10.03
C THR A 4 -9.61 -9.77 9.37
N ASN A 5 -10.09 -9.76 8.12
CA ASN A 5 -10.38 -10.99 7.39
C ASN A 5 -9.06 -11.70 6.99
N PRO A 6 -8.88 -13.00 7.31
CA PRO A 6 -7.64 -13.73 7.05
C PRO A 6 -7.28 -13.85 5.56
N PHE A 7 -8.27 -13.72 4.66
CA PHE A 7 -8.08 -13.79 3.21
C PHE A 7 -7.68 -12.45 2.58
N VAL A 8 -7.79 -11.33 3.32
CA VAL A 8 -7.40 -10.00 2.83
C VAL A 8 -5.89 -9.84 2.94
N THR A 9 -5.21 -9.78 1.79
CA THR A 9 -3.75 -9.57 1.73
C THR A 9 -3.37 -8.11 1.79
N MET A 10 -4.10 -7.25 1.06
CA MET A 10 -3.75 -5.85 0.85
C MET A 10 -5.00 -4.97 0.92
N LEU A 11 -4.88 -3.79 1.52
CA LEU A 11 -5.87 -2.73 1.43
C LEU A 11 -5.48 -1.75 0.31
N ALA A 12 -6.30 -1.67 -0.73
CA ALA A 12 -6.08 -0.79 -1.88
C ALA A 12 -6.57 0.64 -1.59
N HIS A 13 -5.79 1.64 -2.03
CA HIS A 13 -6.06 3.09 -1.99
C HIS A 13 -7.04 3.50 -0.86
N PRO A 14 -6.57 3.48 0.41
CA PRO A 14 -7.44 3.45 1.59
C PRO A 14 -8.35 4.67 1.73
N THR A 15 -7.87 5.85 1.35
CA THR A 15 -8.65 7.10 1.50
C THR A 15 -9.69 7.25 0.41
N GLY A 16 -9.51 6.56 -0.72
CA GLY A 16 -10.39 6.70 -1.87
C GLY A 16 -10.30 8.08 -2.54
N ARG A 17 -9.32 8.91 -2.21
CA ARG A 17 -9.17 10.25 -2.79
C ARG A 17 -8.97 10.20 -4.31
N LEU A 18 -9.40 11.26 -4.96
CA LEU A 18 -9.05 11.58 -6.35
C LEU A 18 -8.53 13.02 -6.37
N LEU A 19 -7.23 13.19 -6.62
CA LEU A 19 -6.59 14.50 -6.68
C LEU A 19 -7.32 15.41 -7.66
N LEU A 20 -7.61 16.63 -7.23
CA LEU A 20 -8.35 17.67 -7.96
C LEU A 20 -9.82 17.32 -8.27
N LYS A 21 -10.38 16.25 -7.69
CA LYS A 21 -11.77 15.83 -7.97
C LYS A 21 -12.58 15.44 -6.74
N ARG A 22 -11.98 14.71 -5.80
CA ARG A 22 -12.67 14.17 -4.62
C ARG A 22 -11.69 14.07 -3.45
N GLU A 23 -12.05 14.73 -2.36
CA GLU A 23 -11.36 14.55 -1.09
C GLU A 23 -11.45 13.11 -0.58
N GLY A 24 -10.46 12.67 0.17
CA GLY A 24 -10.48 11.35 0.80
C GLY A 24 -11.60 11.23 1.82
N TYR A 25 -12.08 10.02 2.06
CA TYR A 25 -12.99 9.75 3.17
C TYR A 25 -12.31 10.09 4.51
N ALA A 26 -13.08 10.61 5.46
CA ALA A 26 -12.59 10.84 6.82
C ALA A 26 -12.40 9.50 7.53
N ILE A 27 -11.17 8.98 7.48
CA ILE A 27 -10.77 7.73 8.14
C ILE A 27 -9.60 7.99 9.09
N ASP A 28 -9.57 7.24 10.18
CA ASP A 28 -8.45 7.22 11.11
C ASP A 28 -7.30 6.38 10.52
N ILE A 29 -6.38 7.05 9.82
CA ILE A 29 -5.22 6.39 9.20
C ILE A 29 -4.32 5.72 10.24
N PRO A 30 -3.96 6.34 11.38
CA PRO A 30 -3.24 5.65 12.45
C PRO A 30 -3.88 4.33 12.87
N ALA A 31 -5.21 4.29 13.09
CA ALA A 31 -5.91 3.06 13.45
C ALA A 31 -5.90 2.01 12.32
N VAL A 32 -6.00 2.45 11.06
CA VAL A 32 -5.88 1.55 9.90
C VAL A 32 -4.47 0.93 9.82
N LEU A 33 -3.43 1.73 10.06
CA LEU A 33 -2.03 1.27 10.04
C LEU A 33 -1.76 0.30 11.20
N GLU A 34 -2.32 0.56 12.39
CA GLU A 34 -2.24 -0.36 13.54
C GLU A 34 -2.85 -1.71 13.19
N ALA A 35 -4.10 -1.71 12.71
CA ALA A 35 -4.79 -2.94 12.32
C ALA A 35 -4.05 -3.68 11.19
N ALA A 36 -3.42 -2.95 10.26
CA ALA A 36 -2.62 -3.53 9.20
C ALA A 36 -1.37 -4.23 9.75
N ALA A 37 -0.69 -3.63 10.73
CA ALA A 37 0.47 -4.20 11.41
C ALA A 37 0.08 -5.48 12.18
N GLU A 38 -0.97 -5.41 13.01
CA GLU A 38 -1.45 -6.54 13.82
C GLU A 38 -1.86 -7.75 12.95
N THR A 39 -2.54 -7.50 11.84
CA THR A 39 -3.07 -8.56 10.97
C THR A 39 -2.10 -8.99 9.88
N GLY A 40 -0.96 -8.32 9.75
CA GLY A 40 -0.02 -8.51 8.64
C GLY A 40 -0.59 -8.15 7.26
N THR A 41 -1.62 -7.30 7.21
CA THR A 41 -2.20 -6.80 5.95
C THR A 41 -1.29 -5.74 5.34
N TRP A 42 -1.03 -5.83 4.04
CA TRP A 42 -0.22 -4.84 3.33
C TRP A 42 -1.07 -3.61 2.96
N ILE A 43 -0.42 -2.47 2.77
CA ILE A 43 -1.09 -1.24 2.31
C ILE A 43 -0.60 -0.87 0.93
N GLU A 44 -1.53 -0.49 0.05
CA GLU A 44 -1.21 -0.01 -1.28
C GLU A 44 -0.70 1.45 -1.25
N LEU A 45 0.40 1.69 -1.98
CA LEU A 45 0.75 2.99 -2.54
C LEU A 45 0.32 3.01 -4.01
N ASN A 46 -0.85 3.56 -4.25
CA ASN A 46 -1.43 3.63 -5.58
C ASN A 46 -0.71 4.69 -6.40
N ALA A 47 0.04 4.26 -7.40
CA ALA A 47 0.89 5.09 -8.23
C ALA A 47 0.13 5.85 -9.32
N ALA A 48 -1.18 5.64 -9.48
CA ALA A 48 -1.96 6.43 -10.41
C ALA A 48 -1.85 7.94 -10.04
N PRO A 49 -1.45 8.83 -10.96
CA PRO A 49 -1.30 10.27 -10.73
C PRO A 49 -2.56 10.96 -10.22
N LYS A 50 -3.73 10.40 -10.51
CA LYS A 50 -5.02 10.91 -10.01
C LYS A 50 -5.29 10.50 -8.55
N ARG A 51 -4.49 9.61 -7.96
CA ARG A 51 -4.67 9.05 -6.60
C ARG A 51 -3.50 9.39 -5.70
N LEU A 52 -2.33 8.82 -5.98
CA LEU A 52 -1.15 8.83 -5.09
C LEU A 52 -1.51 8.47 -3.64
N ASP A 53 -2.23 7.37 -3.43
CA ASP A 53 -2.88 7.00 -2.17
C ASP A 53 -2.43 5.61 -1.72
N LEU A 54 -1.90 5.37 -0.52
CA LEU A 54 -1.79 6.26 0.64
C LEU A 54 -0.82 7.43 0.46
N ASP A 55 -1.15 8.59 1.02
CA ASP A 55 -0.29 9.79 0.99
C ASP A 55 1.12 9.50 1.54
N TRP A 56 2.14 10.05 0.87
CA TRP A 56 3.56 9.85 1.22
C TRP A 56 3.88 10.18 2.70
N ARG A 57 3.12 11.10 3.31
CA ARG A 57 3.29 11.55 4.71
C ARG A 57 3.02 10.47 5.75
N TRP A 58 2.23 9.45 5.42
CA TRP A 58 1.88 8.38 6.35
C TRP A 58 2.88 7.21 6.36
N TRP A 59 3.75 7.13 5.35
CA TRP A 59 4.68 6.01 5.21
C TRP A 59 5.78 5.94 6.27
N PRO A 60 6.30 7.05 6.85
CA PRO A 60 7.17 6.96 8.02
C PRO A 60 6.53 6.22 9.19
N LEU A 61 5.27 6.55 9.52
CA LEU A 61 4.50 5.87 10.58
C LEU A 61 4.19 4.41 10.21
N ALA A 62 3.78 4.16 8.96
CA ALA A 62 3.52 2.81 8.48
C ALA A 62 4.77 1.91 8.60
N LYS A 63 5.93 2.45 8.22
CA LYS A 63 7.23 1.78 8.33
C LYS A 63 7.61 1.50 9.78
N GLU A 64 7.44 2.48 10.68
CA GLU A 64 7.68 2.29 12.12
C GLU A 64 6.86 1.12 12.68
N LYS A 65 5.61 0.99 12.24
CA LYS A 65 4.72 -0.13 12.62
C LYS A 65 5.00 -1.45 11.89
N GLY A 66 5.97 -1.49 10.98
CA GLY A 66 6.29 -2.68 10.19
C GLY A 66 5.25 -3.03 9.12
N VAL A 67 4.38 -2.08 8.74
CA VAL A 67 3.41 -2.24 7.67
C VAL A 67 4.14 -2.27 6.33
N ARG A 68 3.87 -3.29 5.52
CA ARG A 68 4.49 -3.44 4.20
C ARG A 68 3.76 -2.61 3.13
N CYS A 69 4.54 -2.01 2.26
CA CYS A 69 4.07 -1.21 1.12
C CYS A 69 3.95 -2.06 -0.16
N VAL A 70 2.89 -1.83 -0.93
CA VAL A 70 2.75 -2.35 -2.30
C VAL A 70 2.54 -1.18 -3.26
N ILE A 71 3.50 -0.93 -4.14
CA ILE A 71 3.36 0.09 -5.19
C ILE A 71 2.58 -0.51 -6.35
N ASN A 72 1.42 0.06 -6.68
CA ASN A 72 0.52 -0.47 -7.71
C ASN A 72 0.07 0.66 -8.68
N PRO A 73 0.24 0.52 -10.01
CA PRO A 73 -0.15 1.55 -10.96
C PRO A 73 -1.67 1.68 -11.18
N ASP A 74 -2.50 0.72 -10.74
CA ASP A 74 -3.94 0.72 -11.00
C ASP A 74 -4.25 0.86 -12.51
N ALA A 75 -3.45 0.14 -13.32
CA ALA A 75 -3.36 0.32 -14.75
C ALA A 75 -4.60 -0.25 -15.45
N HIS A 76 -5.38 0.62 -16.10
CA HIS A 76 -6.52 0.25 -16.95
C HIS A 76 -6.15 0.17 -18.45
N ARG A 77 -4.88 0.45 -18.79
CA ARG A 77 -4.27 0.34 -20.12
C ARG A 77 -2.78 0.07 -19.94
N THR A 78 -2.15 -0.66 -20.85
CA THR A 78 -0.74 -1.07 -20.75
C THR A 78 0.23 0.09 -20.53
N ALA A 79 0.01 1.23 -21.19
CA ALA A 79 0.83 2.43 -21.02
C ALA A 79 0.86 2.94 -19.56
N ARG A 80 -0.18 2.65 -18.77
CA ARG A 80 -0.28 3.07 -17.36
C ARG A 80 0.58 2.22 -16.42
N LEU A 81 1.15 1.10 -16.87
CA LEU A 81 2.14 0.37 -16.08
C LEU A 81 3.36 1.25 -15.73
N GLN A 82 3.66 2.24 -16.58
CA GLN A 82 4.75 3.20 -16.35
C GLN A 82 4.46 4.19 -15.21
N ASP A 83 3.22 4.28 -14.72
CA ASP A 83 2.87 5.14 -13.59
C ASP A 83 3.60 4.74 -12.29
N LEU A 84 4.14 3.52 -12.23
CA LEU A 84 5.01 3.07 -11.14
C LEU A 84 6.09 4.09 -10.78
N TRP A 85 6.57 4.87 -11.76
CA TRP A 85 7.52 5.96 -11.53
C TRP A 85 7.05 6.96 -10.47
N PHE A 86 5.78 7.36 -10.50
CA PHE A 86 5.20 8.28 -9.52
C PHE A 86 5.12 7.64 -8.13
N GLY A 87 4.76 6.36 -8.08
CA GLY A 87 4.72 5.58 -6.84
C GLY A 87 6.11 5.43 -6.21
N ILE A 88 7.14 5.15 -7.01
CA ILE A 88 8.53 5.10 -6.55
C ILE A 88 8.96 6.46 -5.98
N GLY A 89 8.63 7.56 -6.67
CA GLY A 89 8.90 8.91 -6.17
C GLY A 89 8.22 9.20 -4.83
N ALA A 90 6.94 8.84 -4.69
CA ALA A 90 6.19 8.99 -3.44
C ALA A 90 6.75 8.11 -2.31
N ALA A 91 7.13 6.86 -2.61
CA ALA A 91 7.76 5.94 -1.65
C ALA A 91 9.08 6.50 -1.11
N ARG A 92 9.93 7.03 -2.01
CA ARG A 92 11.20 7.67 -1.61
C ARG A 92 10.97 8.92 -0.76
N LYS A 93 9.98 9.74 -1.09
CA LYS A 93 9.57 10.89 -0.26
C LYS A 93 9.08 10.46 1.13
N GLY A 94 8.43 9.30 1.22
CA GLY A 94 8.01 8.66 2.47
C GLY A 94 9.10 7.84 3.17
N TRP A 95 10.36 7.93 2.73
CA TRP A 95 11.54 7.27 3.33
C TRP A 95 11.49 5.73 3.33
N LEU A 96 10.74 5.16 2.38
CA LEU A 96 10.73 3.72 2.15
C LEU A 96 12.00 3.27 1.42
N THR A 97 12.52 2.12 1.82
CA THR A 97 13.60 1.38 1.14
C THR A 97 13.03 0.14 0.45
N LYS A 98 13.88 -0.60 -0.28
CA LYS A 98 13.45 -1.81 -1.00
C LYS A 98 12.92 -2.90 -0.05
N GLU A 99 13.37 -2.90 1.20
CA GLU A 99 12.93 -3.85 2.24
C GLU A 99 11.49 -3.59 2.68
N ASP A 100 11.02 -2.35 2.57
CA ASP A 100 9.66 -1.95 2.96
C ASP A 100 8.62 -2.25 1.85
N VAL A 101 9.08 -2.48 0.62
CA VAL A 101 8.23 -2.59 -0.58
C VAL A 101 8.17 -4.03 -1.09
N VAL A 102 6.98 -4.64 -1.04
CA VAL A 102 6.75 -6.05 -1.41
C VAL A 102 7.11 -6.33 -2.87
N ASN A 103 6.92 -5.36 -3.77
CA ASN A 103 7.24 -5.49 -5.19
C ASN A 103 8.73 -5.79 -5.45
N CYS A 104 9.62 -5.50 -4.49
CA CYS A 104 11.06 -5.76 -4.60
C CYS A 104 11.45 -7.19 -4.19
N LEU A 105 10.50 -8.00 -3.69
CA LEU A 105 10.77 -9.38 -3.33
C LEU A 105 10.83 -10.29 -4.58
N PRO A 106 11.69 -11.32 -4.57
CA PRO A 106 11.61 -12.40 -5.55
C PRO A 106 10.25 -13.11 -5.49
N VAL A 107 9.78 -13.61 -6.63
CA VAL A 107 8.46 -14.27 -6.77
C VAL A 107 8.24 -15.36 -5.72
N THR A 108 9.25 -16.20 -5.46
CA THR A 108 9.17 -17.30 -4.48
C THR A 108 8.93 -16.80 -3.05
N LYS A 109 9.48 -15.62 -2.71
CA LYS A 109 9.21 -14.98 -1.41
C LYS A 109 7.81 -14.40 -1.36
N ILE A 110 7.35 -13.76 -2.44
CA ILE A 110 5.98 -13.22 -2.53
C ILE A 110 4.96 -14.35 -2.31
N GLU A 111 5.11 -15.48 -2.99
CA GLU A 111 4.21 -16.64 -2.85
C GLU A 111 4.11 -17.17 -1.42
N LYS A 112 5.24 -17.20 -0.69
CA LYS A 112 5.27 -17.58 0.72
C LYS A 112 4.56 -16.54 1.59
N GLU A 113 4.84 -15.26 1.36
CA GLU A 113 4.28 -14.15 2.13
C GLU A 113 2.76 -13.99 1.92
N LEU A 114 2.25 -14.28 0.73
CA LEU A 114 0.81 -14.31 0.43
C LEU A 114 0.04 -15.35 1.25
N LYS A 115 0.70 -16.43 1.67
CA LYS A 115 0.10 -17.49 2.48
C LYS A 115 0.15 -17.19 3.97
N ARG A 116 1.10 -16.36 4.42
CA ARG A 116 1.42 -16.11 5.84
C ARG A 116 0.19 -15.77 6.69
N LYS A 117 -0.63 -14.82 6.23
CA LYS A 117 -1.82 -14.37 6.96
C LYS A 117 -2.95 -15.41 6.99
N ARG A 118 -3.06 -16.25 5.95
CA ARG A 118 -4.12 -17.27 5.85
C ARG A 118 -3.84 -18.50 6.72
N SER A 119 -2.58 -18.70 7.10
CA SER A 119 -2.11 -19.87 7.85
C SER A 119 -2.00 -19.63 9.36
N GLY A 120 -2.24 -18.40 9.83
CA GLY A 120 -2.38 -18.07 11.25
C GLY A 120 -3.85 -17.99 11.62
#